data_AF-B7PZV5-F1
#
_entry.id   AF-B7PZV5-F1
#
_cell.length_a   1.000
_cell.length_b   1.000
_cell.length_c   1.000
_cell.angle_alpha   90.00
_cell.angle_beta   90.00
_cell.angle_gamma   90.00
#
_symmetry.space_group_name_H-M   'P 1'
#
loop_
_entity.id
_entity.type
_entity.pdbx_description
1 polymer ?
#
loop_
_entity_poly.entity_id
_entity_poly.type
_entity_poly.pdbx_seq_one_letter_code
_entity_poly.pdbx_strand_id
1 'polypeptide(L)'
;HEATAAKELIGAELRLWKAKWKRESEGGVIFPSTAIGALGMCNDEVYPSVKKFLYLLATLPVRVASAERSFSTLCRLKTWPRSEMDEIRLTGLALLNIHRDLTINSESVIDRFSSRSSGRRRLEFVL
;
A
#
# COMPACT_ATOMS: atom_id res chain seq x y z
N HIS A 1 -35.12 2.90 25.61
CA HIS A 1 -34.74 2.71 27.03
C HIS A 1 -33.41 1.97 27.20
N GLU A 2 -33.15 0.90 26.45
CA GLU A 2 -31.89 0.12 26.59
C GLU A 2 -30.64 0.87 26.07
N ALA A 3 -30.74 1.53 24.91
CA ALA A 3 -29.64 2.33 24.34
C ALA A 3 -29.23 3.53 25.21
N THR A 4 -30.17 4.12 25.94
CA THR A 4 -29.92 5.21 26.90
C THR A 4 -29.18 4.72 28.14
N ALA A 5 -29.52 3.52 28.66
CA ALA A 5 -28.82 2.94 29.81
C ALA A 5 -27.36 2.56 29.46
N ALA A 6 -27.14 1.99 28.27
CA ALA A 6 -25.79 1.68 27.79
C ALA A 6 -24.91 2.93 27.64
N LYS A 7 -25.48 4.04 27.14
CA LYS A 7 -24.76 5.31 27.02
C LYS A 7 -24.34 5.89 28.37
N GLU A 8 -25.20 5.80 29.39
CA GLU A 8 -24.87 6.26 30.74
C GLU A 8 -23.79 5.39 31.40
N LEU A 9 -23.85 4.07 31.22
CA LEU A 9 -22.83 3.15 31.73
C LEU A 9 -21.45 3.45 31.13
N ILE A 10 -21.37 3.61 29.81
CA ILE A 10 -20.13 4.01 29.12
C ILE A 10 -19.67 5.39 29.60
N GLY A 11 -20.60 6.32 29.81
CA GLY A 11 -20.32 7.65 30.33
C GLY A 11 -19.71 7.60 31.74
N ALA A 12 -20.22 6.75 32.63
CA ALA A 12 -19.69 6.56 33.98
C ALA A 12 -18.31 5.89 33.95
N GLU A 13 -18.15 4.83 33.16
CA GLU A 13 -16.87 4.14 32.96
C GLU A 13 -15.78 5.10 32.45
N LEU A 14 -16.12 5.94 31.47
CA LEU A 14 -15.20 6.95 30.93
C LEU A 14 -14.80 7.99 31.97
N ARG A 15 -15.72 8.42 32.85
CA ARG A 15 -15.40 9.34 33.95
C ARG A 15 -14.42 8.70 34.93
N LEU A 16 -14.62 7.43 35.29
CA LEU A 16 -13.71 6.69 36.16
C LEU A 16 -12.32 6.56 35.54
N TRP A 17 -12.25 6.26 34.24
CA TRP A 17 -10.97 6.19 33.51
C TRP A 17 -10.25 7.55 33.47
N LYS A 18 -10.98 8.65 33.23
CA LYS A 18 -10.42 10.01 33.31
C LYS A 18 -9.93 10.35 34.72
N ALA A 19 -10.68 9.98 35.76
CA ALA A 19 -10.29 10.22 37.15
C ALA A 19 -9.04 9.43 37.55
N LYS A 20 -8.90 8.18 37.08
CA LYS A 20 -7.66 7.38 37.23
C LYS A 20 -6.46 8.15 36.70
N TRP A 21 -6.55 8.62 35.46
CA TRP A 21 -5.44 9.33 34.81
C TRP A 21 -5.13 10.68 35.41
N LYS A 22 -6.14 11.38 35.96
CA LYS A 22 -5.90 12.61 36.73
C LYS A 22 -5.04 12.33 37.97
N ARG A 23 -5.35 11.26 38.71
CA ARG A 23 -4.57 10.83 39.88
C ARG A 23 -3.16 10.36 39.51
N GLU A 24 -3.03 9.59 38.42
CA GLU A 24 -1.73 9.10 37.95
C GLU A 24 -0.85 10.24 37.40
N SER A 25 -1.45 11.26 36.79
CA SER A 25 -0.74 12.47 36.35
C SER A 25 -0.17 13.27 37.53
N GLU A 26 -0.88 13.33 38.66
CA GLU A 26 -0.39 13.96 39.89
C GLU A 26 0.80 13.19 40.49
N GLY A 27 0.87 11.88 40.23
CA GLY A 27 2.00 11.01 40.57
C GLY A 27 3.16 11.02 39.57
N GLY A 28 3.12 11.90 38.54
CA GLY A 28 4.17 12.02 37.52
C GLY A 28 4.11 10.99 36.39
N VAL A 29 3.05 10.18 36.31
CA VAL A 29 2.86 9.22 35.21
C VAL A 29 2.28 9.93 33.99
N ILE A 30 2.96 9.83 32.86
CA ILE A 30 2.56 10.46 31.60
C ILE A 30 1.58 9.54 30.87
N PHE A 31 0.44 10.09 30.42
CA PHE A 31 -0.49 9.37 29.56
C PHE A 31 0.17 9.06 28.20
N PRO A 32 0.11 7.80 27.73
CA PRO A 32 0.69 7.43 26.43
C PRO A 32 0.04 8.21 25.28
N SER A 33 0.87 8.78 24.41
CA SER A 33 0.42 9.53 23.22
C SER A 33 -0.19 8.65 22.13
N THR A 34 -0.12 7.33 22.27
CA THR A 34 -0.61 6.36 21.28
C THR A 34 -1.77 5.54 21.84
N ALA A 35 -2.74 5.22 20.97
CA ALA A 35 -3.87 4.37 21.34
C ALA A 35 -3.42 2.96 21.80
N ILE A 36 -2.32 2.44 21.22
CA ILE A 36 -1.73 1.15 21.59
C ILE A 36 -1.11 1.23 23.00
N GLY A 37 -0.37 2.31 23.31
CA GLY A 37 0.16 2.52 24.65
C GLY A 37 -0.96 2.65 25.69
N ALA A 38 -2.01 3.41 25.37
CA ALA A 38 -3.18 3.53 26.23
C ALA A 38 -3.91 2.19 26.44
N LEU A 39 -3.97 1.35 25.40
CA LEU A 39 -4.54 0.00 25.49
C LEU A 39 -3.75 -0.90 26.45
N GLY A 40 -2.42 -0.83 26.43
CA GLY A 40 -1.55 -1.59 27.32
C GLY A 40 -1.70 -1.23 28.81
N MET A 41 -2.17 -0.01 29.10
CA MET A 41 -2.37 0.50 30.47
C MET A 41 -3.84 0.43 30.92
N CYS A 42 -4.72 -0.14 30.09
CA CYS A 42 -6.15 -0.28 30.35
C CYS A 42 -6.47 -1.67 30.90
N ASN A 43 -7.08 -1.73 32.09
CA ASN A 43 -7.58 -2.99 32.63
C ASN A 43 -8.97 -3.31 32.02
N ASP A 44 -9.10 -4.49 31.42
CA ASP A 44 -10.32 -4.96 30.74
C ASP A 44 -11.49 -5.20 31.70
N GLU A 45 -11.19 -5.62 32.93
CA GLU A 45 -12.22 -5.93 33.92
C GLU A 45 -12.89 -4.67 34.46
N VAL A 46 -12.12 -3.57 34.53
CA VAL A 46 -12.58 -2.29 35.09
C VAL A 46 -13.11 -1.36 33.99
N TYR A 47 -12.53 -1.41 32.79
CA TYR A 47 -12.85 -0.50 31.69
C TYR A 47 -13.08 -1.22 30.34
N PRO A 48 -14.05 -2.15 30.26
CA PRO A 48 -14.28 -2.97 29.06
C PRO A 48 -14.74 -2.16 27.83
N SER A 49 -15.53 -1.11 28.01
CA SER A 49 -16.01 -0.27 26.91
C SER A 49 -14.90 0.65 26.40
N VAL A 50 -14.15 1.26 27.32
CA VAL A 50 -12.99 2.11 26.99
C VAL A 50 -11.94 1.30 26.23
N LYS A 51 -11.66 0.06 26.66
CA LYS A 51 -10.73 -0.83 25.96
C LYS A 51 -11.16 -1.10 24.52
N LYS A 52 -12.45 -1.36 24.28
CA LYS A 52 -13.00 -1.55 22.92
C LYS A 52 -12.79 -0.31 22.05
N PHE A 53 -13.01 0.89 22.59
CA PHE A 53 -12.74 2.13 21.86
C PHE A 53 -11.25 2.32 21.55
N LEU A 54 -10.36 2.05 22.52
CA LEU A 54 -8.91 2.11 22.30
C LEU A 54 -8.45 1.09 21.26
N TYR A 55 -9.02 -0.12 21.26
CA TYR A 55 -8.76 -1.14 20.26
C TYR A 55 -9.24 -0.72 18.87
N LEU A 56 -10.43 -0.14 18.77
CA LEU A 56 -10.95 0.41 17.52
C LEU A 56 -10.04 1.54 17.01
N LEU A 57 -9.64 2.47 17.89
CA LEU A 57 -8.72 3.55 17.57
C LEU A 57 -7.31 3.07 17.22
N ALA A 58 -6.85 1.94 17.75
CA ALA A 58 -5.57 1.35 17.37
C ALA A 58 -5.65 0.60 16.03
N THR A 59 -6.78 -0.05 15.75
CA THR A 59 -6.96 -0.86 14.55
C THR A 59 -7.42 -0.06 13.33
N LEU A 60 -8.23 1.00 13.48
CA LEU A 60 -8.69 1.81 12.36
C LEU A 60 -7.54 2.52 11.62
N PRO A 61 -6.59 3.22 12.26
CA PRO A 61 -5.45 3.84 11.59
C PRO A 61 -4.59 2.80 10.87
N VAL A 62 -4.40 1.63 11.49
CA VAL A 62 -3.63 0.52 10.90
C VAL A 62 -4.35 -0.06 9.67
N ARG A 63 -5.68 -0.22 9.73
CA ARG A 63 -6.48 -0.68 8.58
C ARG A 63 -6.50 0.34 7.44
N VAL A 64 -6.64 1.64 7.75
CA VAL A 64 -6.59 2.70 6.75
C VAL A 64 -5.22 2.75 6.09
N ALA A 65 -4.14 2.77 6.88
CA ALA A 65 -2.77 2.74 6.33
C ALA A 65 -2.47 1.46 5.54
N SER A 66 -2.99 0.30 5.97
CA SER A 66 -2.87 -0.96 5.21
C SER A 66 -3.68 -0.93 3.93
N ALA A 67 -4.89 -0.38 3.94
CA ALA A 67 -5.72 -0.23 2.75
C ALA A 67 -5.04 0.73 1.75
N GLU A 68 -4.58 1.90 2.20
CA GLU A 68 -3.81 2.86 1.40
C GLU A 68 -2.55 2.22 0.80
N ARG A 69 -1.79 1.44 1.59
CA ARG A 69 -0.63 0.69 1.11
C ARG A 69 -1.01 -0.35 0.05
N SER A 70 -2.08 -1.11 0.26
CA SER A 70 -2.57 -2.10 -0.70
C SER A 70 -3.04 -1.43 -2.00
N PHE A 71 -3.81 -0.34 -1.93
CA PHE A 71 -4.21 0.45 -3.09
C PHE A 71 -3.00 1.05 -3.80
N SER A 72 -2.02 1.61 -3.07
CA SER A 72 -0.78 2.13 -3.65
C SER A 72 0.03 1.04 -4.35
N THR A 73 0.13 -0.15 -3.76
CA THR A 73 0.81 -1.31 -4.36
C THR A 73 0.08 -1.77 -5.61
N LEU A 74 -1.25 -1.88 -5.59
CA LEU A 74 -2.06 -2.22 -6.76
C LEU A 74 -1.94 -1.15 -7.87
N CYS A 75 -1.95 0.12 -7.51
CA CYS A 75 -1.71 1.22 -8.45
C CYS A 75 -0.31 1.12 -9.08
N ARG A 76 0.74 0.88 -8.29
CA ARG A 76 2.10 0.65 -8.81
C ARG A 76 2.20 -0.59 -9.69
N LEU A 77 1.57 -1.69 -9.31
CA LEU A 77 1.49 -2.93 -10.10
C LEU A 77 0.67 -2.76 -11.37
N LYS A 78 -0.28 -1.83 -11.43
CA LYS A 78 -1.00 -1.48 -12.67
C LYS A 78 -0.18 -0.55 -13.57
N THR A 79 0.68 0.28 -12.99
CA THR A 79 1.59 1.17 -13.71
C THR A 79 2.81 0.42 -14.24
N TRP A 80 3.31 -0.60 -13.52
CA TRP A 80 4.49 -1.38 -13.91
C TRP A 80 4.34 -2.08 -15.28
N PRO A 81 3.23 -2.76 -15.65
CA PRO A 81 3.01 -3.32 -16.98
C PRO A 81 3.00 -2.27 -18.10
N ARG A 82 2.62 -1.02 -17.79
CA ARG A 82 2.71 0.10 -18.75
C ARG A 82 4.13 0.63 -18.89
N SER A 83 4.94 0.52 -17.83
CA SER A 83 6.36 0.86 -17.83
C SER A 83 7.22 -0.25 -18.46
N GLU A 84 6.86 -1.53 -18.28
CA GLU A 84 7.54 -2.68 -18.90
C GLU A 84 7.57 -2.57 -20.42
N MET A 85 6.52 -2.00 -21.04
CA MET A 85 6.51 -1.83 -22.49
C MET A 85 7.60 -0.85 -22.98
N ASP A 86 8.02 0.09 -22.13
CA ASP A 86 9.14 1.00 -22.40
C ASP A 86 10.48 0.40 -21.94
N GLU A 87 10.50 -0.32 -20.81
CA GLU A 87 11.67 -1.04 -20.30
C GLU A 87 12.11 -2.21 -21.21
N ILE A 88 11.20 -2.96 -21.84
CA ILE A 88 11.55 -4.04 -22.78
C ILE A 88 12.25 -3.47 -24.01
N ARG A 89 11.80 -2.31 -24.49
CA ARG A 89 12.46 -1.58 -25.58
C ARG A 89 13.84 -1.08 -25.15
N LEU A 90 13.94 -0.47 -23.97
CA LEU A 90 15.21 0.02 -23.42
C LEU A 90 16.21 -1.12 -23.14
N THR A 91 15.73 -2.23 -22.59
CA THR A 91 16.52 -3.43 -22.29
C THR A 91 17.00 -4.10 -23.58
N GLY A 92 16.15 -4.18 -24.61
CA GLY A 92 16.55 -4.67 -25.93
C GLY A 92 17.63 -3.80 -26.59
N LEU A 93 17.51 -2.47 -26.48
CA LEU A 93 18.54 -1.53 -26.94
C LEU A 93 19.83 -1.64 -26.12
N ALA A 94 19.74 -1.82 -24.80
CA ALA A 94 20.90 -2.01 -23.94
C ALA A 94 21.64 -3.33 -24.26
N LEU A 95 20.92 -4.43 -24.48
CA LEU A 95 21.50 -5.71 -24.92
C LEU A 95 22.20 -5.59 -26.28
N LEU A 96 21.56 -4.94 -27.26
CA LEU A 96 22.17 -4.66 -28.57
C LEU A 96 23.43 -3.80 -28.45
N ASN A 97 23.45 -2.87 -27.50
CA ASN A 97 24.58 -1.97 -27.29
C ASN A 97 25.75 -2.65 -26.55
N ILE A 98 25.48 -3.59 -25.64
CA ILE A 98 26.49 -4.37 -24.92
C ILE A 98 27.11 -5.44 -25.83
N HIS A 99 26.31 -6.08 -26.68
CA HIS A 99 26.77 -7.10 -27.63
C HIS A 99 27.03 -6.54 -29.03
N ARG A 100 27.73 -5.39 -29.10
CA ARG A 100 28.01 -4.68 -30.36
C ARG A 100 28.98 -5.43 -31.30
N ASP A 101 29.68 -6.45 -30.78
CA ASP A 101 30.66 -7.26 -31.51
C ASP A 101 30.02 -8.42 -32.30
N LEU A 102 28.72 -8.65 -32.14
CA LEU A 102 27.98 -9.58 -32.98
C LEU A 102 27.76 -8.93 -34.35
N THR A 103 28.41 -9.45 -35.38
CA THR A 103 28.17 -9.04 -36.77
C THR A 103 26.77 -9.50 -37.17
N ILE A 104 25.77 -8.64 -36.96
CA ILE A 104 24.40 -8.89 -37.39
C ILE A 104 24.40 -8.82 -38.92
N ASN A 105 24.22 -9.97 -39.57
CA ASN A 105 24.07 -10.01 -41.02
C ASN A 105 22.74 -9.33 -41.39
N SER A 106 22.84 -8.11 -41.90
CA SER A 106 21.71 -7.25 -42.24
C SER A 106 20.77 -7.91 -43.25
N GLU A 107 21.29 -8.74 -44.16
CA GLU A 107 20.52 -9.47 -45.16
C GLU A 107 19.59 -10.50 -44.52
N SER A 108 20.07 -11.23 -43.50
CA SER A 108 19.25 -12.18 -42.73
C SER A 108 18.16 -11.49 -41.90
N VAL A 109 18.42 -10.28 -41.41
CA VAL A 109 17.43 -9.49 -40.66
C VAL A 109 16.37 -8.93 -41.62
N ILE A 110 16.80 -8.46 -42.80
CA ILE A 110 15.90 -7.98 -43.85
C ILE A 110 15.03 -9.12 -44.37
N ASP A 111 15.58 -10.31 -44.62
CA ASP A 111 14.82 -11.48 -45.07
C ASP A 111 13.82 -11.97 -44.01
N ARG A 112 14.24 -12.01 -42.74
CA ARG A 112 13.33 -12.30 -41.62
C ARG A 112 12.23 -11.26 -41.44
N PHE A 113 12.51 -10.00 -41.77
CA PHE A 113 11.53 -8.92 -41.68
C PHE A 113 10.62 -8.87 -42.91
N SER A 114 11.14 -9.14 -44.10
CA SER A 114 10.41 -9.20 -45.36
C SER A 114 9.47 -10.40 -45.37
N SER A 115 9.95 -11.60 -44.99
CA SER A 115 9.14 -12.83 -44.86
C SER A 115 7.98 -12.67 -43.89
N ARG A 116 8.15 -11.84 -42.85
CA ARG A 116 7.14 -11.52 -41.83
C ARG A 116 6.25 -10.33 -42.22
N SER A 117 6.63 -9.59 -43.27
CA SER A 117 5.89 -8.45 -43.86
C SER A 117 5.28 -8.77 -45.23
N SER A 118 5.41 -10.01 -45.72
CA SER A 118 4.96 -10.53 -47.04
C SER A 118 3.46 -10.39 -47.33
N GLY A 119 2.67 -9.86 -46.40
CA GLY A 119 1.26 -9.56 -46.62
C GLY A 119 0.91 -8.11 -46.91
N ARG A 120 1.84 -7.12 -46.82
CA ARG A 120 1.40 -5.70 -46.91
C ARG A 120 2.31 -4.64 -47.53
N ARG A 121 3.50 -4.95 -48.04
CA ARG A 121 4.32 -3.91 -48.73
C ARG A 121 5.05 -4.48 -49.95
N ARG A 122 4.35 -4.56 -51.09
CA ARG A 122 5.00 -4.60 -52.42
C ARG A 122 5.69 -3.25 -52.63
N LEU A 123 7.01 -3.23 -52.71
CA LEU A 123 7.74 -2.14 -53.35
C LEU A 123 8.06 -2.63 -54.76
N GLU A 124 7.29 -2.17 -55.75
CA GLU A 124 7.67 -2.35 -57.15
C GLU A 124 8.78 -1.34 -57.47
N PHE A 125 9.95 -1.85 -57.83
CA PHE A 125 11.00 -1.04 -58.43
C PHE A 125 10.84 -1.17 -59.95
N VAL A 126 10.27 -0.13 -60.56
CA VAL A 126 10.35 0.11 -62.00
C VAL A 126 11.72 0.75 -62.25
N LEU A 127 12.53 0.10 -63.09
CA LEU A 127 13.77 0.66 -63.66
C LEU A 127 13.44 1.46 -64.92
#